data_AF-A0ABD5PVB6-F1
#
_entry.id   AF-A0ABD5PVB6-F1
#
_cell.length_a   1.000
_cell.length_b   1.000
_cell.length_c   1.000
_cell.angle_alpha   90.00
_cell.angle_beta   90.00
_cell.angle_gamma   90.00
#
_symmetry.space_group_name_H-M   'P 1'
#
loop_
_entity.id
_entity.type
_entity.pdbx_description
1 polymer ?
#
loop_
_entity_poly.entity_id
_entity_poly.type
_entity_poly.pdbx_seq_one_letter_code
_entity_poly.pdbx_strand_id
1 'polypeptide(L)'
;METADDRGTARVSSITVMELWDGIHLAEATDRERAVVRTLLEDLREGPFDRDCATTAGQIDATLRRDGTTIEDADVMIAATALVHDVPVVTDDVDHFERIDGLEVLTYWPNLVDRRGSTCGRAVGGTRFRAVVEPPG
;
A
#
# COMPACT_ATOMS: atom_id res chain seq x y z
N MET A 1 -9.48 -26.23 -17.58
CA MET A 1 -10.27 -25.03 -17.92
C MET A 1 -9.98 -24.03 -16.81
N GLU A 2 -8.93 -23.26 -17.02
CA GLU A 2 -8.33 -22.35 -16.06
C GLU A 2 -9.06 -21.01 -16.20
N THR A 3 -9.83 -20.61 -15.19
CA THR A 3 -10.30 -19.24 -15.09
C THR A 3 -9.15 -18.44 -14.51
N ALA A 4 -8.29 -17.92 -15.39
CA ALA A 4 -7.35 -16.87 -15.02
C ALA A 4 -8.19 -15.73 -14.43
N ASP A 5 -7.97 -15.45 -13.15
CA ASP A 5 -8.47 -14.24 -12.51
C ASP A 5 -7.74 -13.10 -13.22
N ASP A 6 -8.42 -12.45 -14.16
CA ASP A 6 -7.94 -11.33 -14.99
C ASP A 6 -7.81 -10.03 -14.16
N ARG A 7 -7.56 -10.20 -12.86
CA ARG A 7 -7.45 -9.18 -11.84
C ARG A 7 -6.08 -9.36 -11.21
N GLY A 8 -5.22 -8.35 -11.35
CA GLY A 8 -3.89 -8.35 -10.79
C GLY A 8 -3.86 -8.82 -9.33
N THR A 9 -2.83 -9.59 -8.96
CA THR A 9 -2.68 -10.02 -7.56
C THR A 9 -2.25 -8.81 -6.73
N ALA A 10 -3.13 -8.34 -5.84
CA ALA A 10 -2.80 -7.23 -4.95
C ALA A 10 -1.69 -7.65 -3.99
N ARG A 11 -0.61 -6.88 -3.97
CA ARG A 11 0.48 -7.01 -3.02
C ARG A 11 0.42 -5.91 -1.98
N VAL A 12 1.07 -6.16 -0.86
CA VAL A 12 1.21 -5.18 0.21
C VAL A 12 2.67 -5.10 0.59
N SER A 13 3.22 -3.89 0.70
CA SER A 13 4.58 -3.72 1.22
C SER A 13 4.60 -4.16 2.68
N SER A 14 5.69 -4.79 3.11
CA SER A 14 5.94 -5.11 4.52
C SER A 14 5.80 -3.88 5.43
N ILE A 15 6.00 -2.67 4.90
CA ILE A 15 5.79 -1.40 5.61
C ILE A 15 4.31 -1.13 5.89
N THR A 16 3.42 -1.34 4.92
CA THR A 16 1.98 -1.23 5.16
C THR A 16 1.50 -2.29 6.15
N VAL A 17 2.05 -3.51 6.09
CA VAL A 17 1.75 -4.55 7.08
C VAL A 17 2.11 -4.06 8.49
N MET A 18 3.28 -3.43 8.65
CA MET A 18 3.68 -2.78 9.91
C MET A 18 2.67 -1.69 10.33
N GLU A 19 2.29 -0.76 9.45
CA GLU A 19 1.31 0.30 9.77
C GLU A 19 -0.05 -0.24 10.24
N LEU A 20 -0.51 -1.36 9.66
CA LEU A 20 -1.75 -2.02 10.07
C LEU A 20 -1.64 -2.62 11.49
N TRP A 21 -0.50 -3.24 11.81
CA TRP A 21 -0.25 -3.75 13.16
C TRP A 21 -0.06 -2.61 14.17
N ASP A 22 0.61 -1.54 13.80
CA ASP A 22 0.75 -0.35 14.65
C ASP A 22 -0.62 0.25 14.98
N GLY A 23 -1.50 0.41 13.99
CA GLY A 23 -2.88 0.86 14.19
C GLY A 23 -3.66 -0.02 15.18
N ILE A 24 -3.52 -1.35 15.07
CA ILE A 24 -4.11 -2.30 16.03
C ILE A 24 -3.59 -2.09 17.44
N HIS A 25 -2.27 -1.93 17.59
CA HIS A 25 -1.62 -1.87 18.89
C HIS A 25 -1.87 -0.52 19.58
N LEU A 26 -1.93 0.57 18.82
CA LEU A 26 -2.19 1.92 19.33
C LEU A 26 -3.66 2.16 19.68
N ALA A 27 -4.61 1.58 18.94
CA ALA A 27 -6.03 1.84 19.12
C ALA A 27 -6.71 1.03 20.24
N GLU A 28 -5.95 0.27 21.06
CA GLU A 28 -6.50 -0.73 21.99
C GLU A 28 -7.53 -1.67 21.31
N ALA A 29 -7.27 -2.04 20.05
CA ALA A 29 -8.25 -2.69 19.19
C ALA A 29 -8.83 -3.97 19.80
N THR A 30 -10.11 -4.22 19.58
CA THR A 30 -10.80 -5.44 20.00
C THR A 30 -10.25 -6.67 19.28
N ASP A 31 -10.46 -7.86 19.85
CA ASP A 31 -10.08 -9.11 19.18
C ASP A 31 -10.75 -9.29 17.82
N ARG A 32 -11.94 -8.71 17.64
CA ARG A 32 -12.65 -8.68 16.37
C ARG A 32 -11.90 -7.85 15.33
N GLU A 33 -11.41 -6.67 15.68
CA GLU A 33 -10.65 -5.80 14.77
C GLU A 33 -9.30 -6.44 14.39
N ARG A 34 -8.64 -7.08 15.35
CA ARG A 34 -7.42 -7.88 15.10
C ARG A 34 -7.67 -9.04 14.14
N ALA A 35 -8.83 -9.68 14.24
CA ALA A 35 -9.20 -10.77 13.34
C ALA A 35 -9.46 -10.26 11.92
N VAL A 36 -10.11 -9.10 11.76
CA VAL A 36 -10.36 -8.48 10.45
C VAL A 36 -9.04 -8.17 9.73
N VAL A 37 -8.08 -7.54 10.42
CA VAL A 37 -6.77 -7.25 9.80
C VAL A 37 -6.00 -8.51 9.47
N ARG A 38 -6.02 -9.54 10.34
CA ARG A 38 -5.40 -10.83 10.02
C ARG A 38 -5.99 -11.47 8.78
N THR A 39 -7.31 -11.55 8.68
CA THR A 39 -7.97 -12.07 7.48
C THR A 39 -7.64 -11.25 6.22
N LEU A 40 -7.58 -9.92 6.34
CA LEU A 40 -7.15 -9.06 5.23
C LEU A 40 -5.72 -9.38 4.79
N LEU A 41 -4.79 -9.56 5.73
CA LEU A 41 -3.39 -9.89 5.43
C LEU A 41 -3.22 -11.30 4.87
N GLU A 42 -4.09 -12.26 5.22
CA GLU A 42 -4.10 -13.61 4.64
C GLU A 42 -4.45 -13.61 3.14
N ASP A 43 -5.30 -12.66 2.70
CA ASP A 43 -5.72 -12.52 1.31
C ASP A 43 -4.72 -11.74 0.44
N LEU A 44 -3.74 -11.04 1.07
CA LEU A 44 -2.76 -10.21 0.38
C LEU A 44 -1.41 -10.93 0.27
N ARG A 45 -0.72 -10.74 -0.86
CA ARG A 45 0.66 -11.19 -1.00
C ARG A 45 1.63 -10.12 -0.51
N GLU A 46 2.40 -10.42 0.51
CA GLU A 46 3.43 -9.49 0.99
C GLU A 46 4.62 -9.39 0.01
N GLY A 47 5.06 -8.17 -0.27
CA GLY A 47 6.32 -7.85 -0.93
C GLY A 47 7.33 -7.36 0.10
N PRO A 48 8.53 -7.97 0.21
CA PRO A 48 9.51 -7.58 1.22
C PRO A 48 10.16 -6.25 0.87
N PHE A 49 10.34 -5.37 1.86
CA PHE A 49 11.24 -4.22 1.73
C PHE A 49 12.70 -4.70 1.86
N ASP A 50 13.35 -4.94 0.74
CA ASP A 50 14.71 -5.49 0.67
C ASP A 50 15.80 -4.42 0.40
N ARG A 51 17.02 -4.85 0.07
CA ARG A 51 18.16 -3.95 -0.19
C ARG A 51 17.91 -3.04 -1.40
N ASP A 52 17.25 -3.56 -2.44
CA ASP A 52 17.01 -2.78 -3.66
C ASP A 52 15.95 -1.73 -3.37
N CYS A 53 14.90 -2.10 -2.62
CA CYS A 53 13.92 -1.15 -2.08
C CYS A 53 14.59 -0.07 -1.21
N ALA A 54 15.48 -0.46 -0.30
CA ALA A 54 16.20 0.48 0.57
C ALA A 54 17.10 1.45 -0.22
N THR A 55 17.76 0.96 -1.27
CA THR A 55 18.61 1.78 -2.14
C THR A 55 17.78 2.81 -2.90
N THR A 56 16.67 2.39 -3.48
CA THR A 56 15.72 3.27 -4.19
C THR A 56 15.08 4.28 -3.24
N ALA A 57 14.69 3.88 -2.02
CA ALA A 57 14.14 4.77 -1.00
C ALA A 57 15.12 5.90 -0.64
N GLY A 58 16.40 5.58 -0.46
CA GLY A 58 17.43 6.58 -0.17
C GLY A 58 17.63 7.58 -1.31
N GLN A 59 17.44 7.16 -2.57
CA GLN A 59 17.48 8.05 -3.72
C GLN A 59 16.27 9.00 -3.73
N ILE A 60 15.06 8.47 -3.55
CA ILE A 60 13.81 9.24 -3.48
C ILE A 60 13.90 10.29 -2.37
N ASP A 61 14.20 9.87 -1.13
CA ASP A 61 14.27 10.76 0.03
C ASP A 61 15.31 11.89 -0.18
N ALA A 62 16.49 11.55 -0.71
CA ALA A 62 17.51 12.55 -0.99
C ALA A 62 17.08 13.57 -2.06
N THR A 63 16.29 13.16 -3.05
CA THR A 63 15.72 14.08 -4.06
C THR A 63 14.67 14.98 -3.43
N LEU A 64 13.67 14.41 -2.74
CA LEU A 64 12.61 15.18 -2.08
C LEU A 64 13.16 16.18 -1.06
N ARG A 65 14.21 15.82 -0.32
CA ARG A 65 14.89 16.73 0.61
C ARG A 65 15.59 17.89 -0.08
N ARG A 66 16.23 17.65 -1.24
CA ARG A 66 16.89 18.72 -2.02
C ARG A 66 15.87 19.71 -2.58
N ASP A 67 14.70 19.21 -2.94
CA ASP A 67 13.62 20.00 -3.55
C ASP A 67 12.71 20.67 -2.51
N GLY A 68 12.88 20.34 -1.22
CA GLY A 68 12.07 20.89 -0.13
C GLY A 68 10.65 20.33 -0.07
N THR A 69 10.43 19.14 -0.64
CA THR A 69 9.12 18.49 -0.83
C THR A 69 8.99 17.16 -0.06
N THR A 70 9.73 17.03 1.05
CA THR A 70 9.77 15.82 1.89
C THR A 70 8.39 15.28 2.24
N ILE A 71 8.26 13.95 2.23
CA ILE A 71 7.09 13.19 2.67
C ILE A 71 7.49 12.26 3.83
N GLU A 72 6.54 11.48 4.35
CA GLU A 72 6.81 10.53 5.44
C GLU A 72 7.76 9.42 5.00
N ASP A 73 8.66 8.97 5.89
CA ASP A 73 9.61 7.89 5.60
C ASP A 73 8.88 6.60 5.14
N ALA A 74 7.72 6.30 5.72
CA ALA A 74 6.88 5.18 5.32
C ALA A 74 6.40 5.28 3.86
N ASP A 75 5.96 6.46 3.44
CA ASP A 75 5.53 6.73 2.05
C ASP A 75 6.72 6.58 1.09
N VAL A 76 7.91 7.04 1.46
CA VAL A 76 9.13 6.82 0.67
C VAL A 76 9.43 5.33 0.51
N MET A 77 9.33 4.54 1.59
CA MET A 77 9.60 3.11 1.53
C MET A 77 8.56 2.35 0.68
N ILE A 78 7.29 2.74 0.77
CA ILE A 78 6.20 2.18 -0.05
C ILE A 78 6.43 2.51 -1.53
N ALA A 79 6.74 3.77 -1.85
CA ALA A 79 7.02 4.20 -3.21
C ALA A 79 8.24 3.48 -3.80
N ALA A 80 9.30 3.31 -3.02
CA ALA A 80 10.48 2.57 -3.44
C ALA A 80 10.18 1.10 -3.73
N THR A 81 9.36 0.45 -2.89
CA THR A 81 8.88 -0.92 -3.11
C THR A 81 8.14 -1.01 -4.45
N ALA A 82 7.26 -0.04 -4.71
CA ALA A 82 6.46 0.01 -5.92
C ALA A 82 7.31 0.18 -7.19
N LEU A 83 8.30 1.08 -7.17
CA LEU A 83 9.22 1.28 -8.29
C LEU A 83 10.11 0.05 -8.56
N VAL A 84 10.63 -0.59 -7.50
CA VAL A 84 11.51 -1.77 -7.65
C VAL A 84 10.76 -2.96 -8.25
N HIS A 85 9.48 -3.09 -7.95
CA HIS A 85 8.64 -4.17 -8.46
C HIS A 85 7.84 -3.82 -9.72
N ASP A 86 7.97 -2.59 -10.25
CA ASP A 86 7.26 -2.09 -11.43
C ASP A 86 5.73 -2.20 -11.31
N VAL A 87 5.20 -1.63 -10.24
CA VAL A 87 3.81 -1.79 -9.83
C VAL A 87 3.24 -0.48 -9.25
N PRO A 88 1.96 -0.16 -9.48
CA PRO A 88 1.33 1.04 -8.92
C PRO A 88 1.16 1.01 -7.40
N VAL A 89 1.20 2.21 -6.80
CA VAL A 89 0.72 2.46 -5.43
C VAL A 89 -0.77 2.82 -5.47
N VAL A 90 -1.58 2.13 -4.68
CA VAL A 90 -2.98 2.49 -4.42
C VAL A 90 -3.08 3.24 -3.10
N THR A 91 -3.55 4.48 -3.11
CA THR A 91 -3.56 5.36 -1.93
C THR A 91 -4.69 6.41 -2.02
N ASP A 92 -5.10 6.97 -0.89
CA ASP A 92 -5.90 8.21 -0.82
C ASP A 92 -5.03 9.46 -0.58
N ASP A 93 -3.73 9.28 -0.33
CA ASP A 93 -2.75 10.36 -0.15
C ASP A 93 -1.98 10.68 -1.44
N VAL A 94 -2.73 11.01 -2.49
CA VAL A 94 -2.20 11.21 -3.85
C VAL A 94 -1.09 12.26 -3.88
N ASP A 95 -1.28 13.36 -3.13
CA ASP A 95 -0.39 14.52 -3.11
C ASP A 95 1.03 14.18 -2.62
N HIS A 96 1.19 13.13 -1.80
CA HIS A 96 2.50 12.65 -1.37
C HIS A 96 3.22 11.90 -2.48
N PHE A 97 2.52 10.96 -3.13
CA PHE A 97 3.12 10.03 -4.08
C PHE A 97 3.32 10.63 -5.48
N GLU A 98 2.51 11.61 -5.89
CA GLU A 98 2.70 12.33 -7.17
C GLU A 98 4.00 13.12 -7.26
N ARG A 99 4.70 13.32 -6.13
CA ARG A 99 6.01 14.00 -6.07
C ARG A 99 7.17 13.11 -6.51
N ILE A 100 6.92 11.83 -6.74
CA ILE A 100 7.95 10.82 -7.02
C ILE A 100 7.93 10.49 -8.50
N ASP A 101 8.99 10.87 -9.19
CA ASP A 101 9.13 10.62 -10.63
C ASP A 101 9.08 9.12 -10.96
N GLY A 102 8.27 8.77 -11.98
CA GLY A 102 8.15 7.40 -12.48
C GLY A 102 7.23 6.50 -11.66
N LEU A 103 6.62 6.99 -10.58
CA LEU A 103 5.68 6.23 -9.78
C LEU A 103 4.26 6.30 -10.35
N GLU A 104 3.65 5.15 -10.62
CA GLU A 104 2.23 5.07 -10.95
C GLU A 104 1.40 5.11 -9.67
N VAL A 105 0.45 6.06 -9.59
CA VAL A 105 -0.43 6.25 -8.43
C VAL A 105 -1.88 6.01 -8.85
N LEU A 106 -2.55 5.11 -8.15
CA LEU A 106 -3.96 4.79 -8.30
C LEU A 106 -4.73 5.25 -7.05
N THR A 107 -5.93 5.78 -7.27
CA THR A 107 -6.85 6.13 -6.17
C THR A 107 -7.97 5.13 -6.04
N TYR A 108 -8.49 4.98 -4.83
CA TYR A 108 -9.78 4.31 -4.62
C TYR A 108 -10.92 5.25 -5.08
N TRP A 109 -11.78 4.87 -6.04
CA TRP A 109 -13.09 5.53 -6.24
C TRP A 109 -14.07 4.62 -7.03
N PRO A 110 -15.40 4.89 -7.01
CA PRO A 110 -16.42 4.22 -6.19
C PRO A 110 -16.73 2.75 -6.56
N ASN A 111 -15.83 2.04 -7.24
CA ASN A 111 -16.12 0.74 -7.87
C ASN A 111 -15.39 -0.46 -7.27
N LEU A 112 -14.73 -0.31 -6.11
CA LEU A 112 -14.39 -1.49 -5.30
C LEU A 112 -15.64 -1.96 -4.56
N VAL A 113 -16.48 -2.61 -5.37
CA VAL A 113 -17.64 -3.36 -4.94
C VAL A 113 -17.08 -4.67 -4.40
N ASP A 114 -17.23 -4.94 -3.09
CA ASP A 114 -16.92 -6.28 -2.57
C ASP A 114 -17.76 -7.33 -3.34
N ARG A 115 -17.42 -8.63 -3.25
CA ARG A 115 -18.17 -9.73 -3.90
C ARG A 115 -19.71 -9.68 -3.70
N ARG A 116 -20.22 -8.87 -2.76
CA ARG A 116 -21.61 -8.66 -2.37
C ARG A 116 -22.23 -7.32 -2.80
N GLY A 117 -21.55 -6.45 -3.54
CA GLY A 117 -22.19 -5.19 -3.96
C GLY A 117 -21.91 -3.96 -3.08
N SER A 118 -21.09 -4.06 -2.03
CA SER A 118 -20.97 -3.01 -1.01
C SER A 118 -19.71 -2.15 -1.17
N THR A 119 -19.87 -0.84 -0.95
CA THR A 119 -18.78 0.14 -0.92
C THR A 119 -17.95 -0.06 0.34
N CYS A 120 -16.68 -0.44 0.21
CA CYS A 120 -15.74 -0.50 1.32
C CYS A 120 -15.28 0.93 1.67
N GLY A 121 -15.99 1.60 2.58
CA GLY A 121 -15.66 2.93 3.07
C GLY A 121 -15.19 2.87 4.52
N ARG A 122 -13.92 3.21 4.73
CA ARG A 122 -13.10 3.20 5.96
C ARG A 122 -12.41 1.87 6.29
N ALA A 123 -11.08 1.93 6.23
CA ALA A 123 -10.20 1.02 6.95
C ALA A 123 -10.44 1.12 8.48
N VAL A 124 -10.17 0.01 9.16
CA VAL A 124 -10.28 -0.12 10.62
C VAL A 124 -9.31 0.87 11.30
N GLY A 125 -9.78 1.61 12.31
CA GLY A 125 -8.90 2.41 13.19
C GLY A 125 -8.36 3.74 12.64
N GLY A 126 -8.76 4.17 11.43
CA GLY A 126 -8.30 5.45 10.86
C GLY A 126 -6.98 5.38 10.08
N THR A 127 -6.37 4.20 9.99
CA THR A 127 -5.20 3.95 9.14
C THR A 127 -5.60 4.03 7.66
N ARG A 128 -4.97 4.89 6.87
CA ARG A 128 -5.15 4.94 5.41
C ARG A 128 -4.55 3.68 4.79
N PHE A 129 -5.32 2.94 4.01
CA PHE A 129 -4.83 1.72 3.37
C PHE A 129 -3.97 2.12 2.16
N ARG A 130 -2.72 1.66 2.13
CA ARG A 130 -1.79 1.84 1.00
C ARG A 130 -1.43 0.48 0.48
N ALA A 131 -1.61 0.20 -0.81
CA ALA A 131 -1.29 -1.12 -1.38
C ALA A 131 -0.46 -0.99 -2.64
N VAL A 132 0.24 -2.06 -3.00
CA VAL A 132 1.05 -2.12 -4.20
C VAL A 132 0.48 -3.21 -5.10
N VAL A 133 -0.04 -2.89 -6.28
CA VAL A 133 -0.82 -3.89 -7.06
C VAL A 133 -0.03 -4.34 -8.28
N GLU A 134 0.16 -5.65 -8.47
CA GLU A 134 0.71 -6.14 -9.73
C GLU A 134 -0.30 -5.93 -10.88
N PRO A 135 0.11 -5.43 -12.05
CA PRO A 135 -0.78 -5.42 -13.21
C PRO A 135 -1.17 -6.85 -13.60
N PRO A 136 -2.39 -7.07 -14.15
CA PRO A 136 -2.74 -8.36 -14.72
C PRO A 136 -1.77 -8.71 -15.86
N GLY A 137 -1.31 -9.97 -15.87
CA GLY A 137 -0.32 -10.49 -16.83
C GLY A 137 -0.89 -10.83 -18.21
#